data_AF-A0A1G0CHC7-F1
#
_entry.id   AF-A0A1G0CHC7-F1
#
_cell.length_a   1.000
_cell.length_b   1.000
_cell.length_c   1.000
_cell.angle_alpha   90.00
_cell.angle_beta   90.00
_cell.angle_gamma   90.00
#
_symmetry.space_group_name_H-M   'P 1'
#
loop_
_entity.id
_entity.type
_entity.pdbx_description
1 polymer ?
#
loop_
_entity_poly.entity_id
_entity_poly.type
_entity_poly.pdbx_seq_one_letter_code
_entity_poly.pdbx_strand_id
1 'polypeptide(L)'
;MNPEQTYLSIGRELPGAVESQLFGKPCFKVNGKAFISFFQHEMVFKLTGDTHKEALSLDGSQLFDPSGKKRPMKEWIQVSFHYQEHWQHFAQEALNYVSGE
;
A
#
# COMPACT_ATOMS: atom_id res chain seq x y z
N MET A 1 16.69 6.40 -3.58
CA MET A 1 15.58 6.36 -4.54
C MET A 1 14.56 7.41 -4.13
N ASN A 2 13.75 7.90 -5.06
CA ASN A 2 12.59 8.74 -4.72
C ASN A 2 11.38 7.85 -4.35
N PRO A 3 10.29 8.41 -3.79
CA PRO A 3 9.15 7.59 -3.35
C PRO A 3 8.53 6.72 -4.45
N GLU A 4 8.41 7.26 -5.66
CA GLU A 4 7.81 6.53 -6.80
C GLU A 4 8.71 5.38 -7.25
N GLN A 5 10.03 5.60 -7.33
CA GLN A 5 11.01 4.58 -7.66
C GLN A 5 11.03 3.45 -6.62
N THR A 6 10.97 3.80 -5.31
CA THR A 6 10.88 2.81 -4.24
C THR A 6 9.59 1.99 -4.37
N TYR A 7 8.44 2.64 -4.55
CA TYR A 7 7.16 1.97 -4.79
C TYR A 7 7.22 1.00 -5.99
N LEU A 8 7.78 1.44 -7.12
CA LEU A 8 7.91 0.62 -8.32
C LEU A 8 8.86 -0.56 -8.13
N SER A 9 10.00 -0.37 -7.45
CA SER A 9 10.95 -1.45 -7.16
C SER A 9 10.29 -2.54 -6.32
N ILE A 10 9.69 -2.15 -5.19
CA ILE A 10 9.01 -3.07 -4.28
C ILE A 10 7.92 -3.85 -5.02
N GLY A 11 7.02 -3.16 -5.72
CA GLY A 11 5.92 -3.83 -6.42
C GLY A 11 6.37 -4.80 -7.52
N ARG A 12 7.50 -4.52 -8.20
CA ARG A 12 8.05 -5.39 -9.26
C ARG A 12 8.81 -6.61 -8.71
N GLU A 13 9.33 -6.51 -7.50
CA GLU A 13 10.03 -7.61 -6.82
C GLU A 13 9.05 -8.62 -6.17
N LEU A 14 7.80 -8.21 -5.95
CA LEU A 14 6.79 -9.06 -5.33
C LEU A 14 6.26 -10.14 -6.29
N PRO A 15 6.29 -11.44 -5.91
CA PRO A 15 5.87 -12.54 -6.79
C PRO A 15 4.42 -12.41 -7.27
N GLY A 16 4.22 -12.50 -8.58
CA GLY A 16 2.88 -12.46 -9.19
C GLY A 16 2.19 -11.10 -9.16
N ALA A 17 2.87 -10.06 -8.65
CA ALA A 17 2.36 -8.70 -8.68
C ALA A 17 2.40 -8.12 -10.10
N VAL A 18 1.31 -7.46 -10.49
CA VAL A 18 1.18 -6.79 -11.79
C VAL A 18 0.77 -5.34 -11.62
N GLU A 19 1.41 -4.44 -12.36
CA GLU A 19 1.04 -3.02 -12.41
C GLU A 19 -0.39 -2.85 -12.95
N SER A 20 -1.18 -1.99 -12.30
CA SER A 20 -2.57 -1.72 -12.65
C SER A 20 -3.01 -0.35 -12.12
N GLN A 21 -4.32 -0.11 -12.14
CA GLN A 21 -4.94 1.12 -11.63
C GLN A 21 -6.02 0.79 -10.58
N LEU A 22 -6.07 1.62 -9.53
CA LEU A 22 -7.09 1.62 -8.47
C LEU A 22 -7.60 3.05 -8.31
N PHE A 23 -8.86 3.31 -8.70
CA PHE A 23 -9.44 4.67 -8.75
C PHE A 23 -8.58 5.68 -9.55
N GLY A 24 -7.96 5.23 -10.65
CA GLY A 24 -7.07 6.05 -11.47
C GLY A 24 -5.72 6.37 -10.82
N LYS A 25 -5.36 5.68 -9.73
CA LYS A 25 -4.05 5.75 -9.09
C LYS A 25 -3.24 4.50 -9.42
N PRO A 26 -1.91 4.62 -9.63
CA PRO A 26 -1.05 3.46 -9.80
C PRO A 26 -1.22 2.47 -8.65
N CYS A 27 -1.33 1.20 -8.96
CA CYS A 27 -1.40 0.13 -7.96
C CYS A 27 -0.71 -1.13 -8.48
N PHE A 28 -0.41 -2.06 -7.58
CA PHE A 28 -0.14 -3.45 -7.95
C PHE A 28 -1.28 -4.35 -7.51
N LYS A 29 -1.53 -5.39 -8.30
CA LYS A 29 -2.52 -6.43 -8.05
C LYS A 29 -1.88 -7.80 -8.10
N VAL A 30 -2.43 -8.75 -7.35
CA VAL A 30 -2.14 -10.18 -7.50
C VAL A 30 -3.48 -10.91 -7.61
N ASN A 31 -3.58 -11.89 -8.53
CA ASN A 31 -4.83 -12.65 -8.75
C ASN A 31 -6.09 -11.76 -8.88
N GLY A 32 -5.94 -10.61 -9.54
CA GLY A 32 -7.02 -9.63 -9.75
C GLY A 32 -7.34 -8.72 -8.56
N LYS A 33 -6.70 -8.90 -7.39
CA LYS A 33 -6.93 -8.11 -6.17
C LYS A 33 -5.81 -7.09 -5.97
N ALA A 34 -6.17 -5.82 -5.76
CA ALA A 34 -5.21 -4.78 -5.41
C ALA A 34 -4.76 -4.89 -3.95
N PHE A 35 -3.47 -4.67 -3.72
CA PHE A 35 -2.86 -4.77 -2.39
C PHE A 35 -1.94 -3.61 -2.03
N ILE A 36 -1.30 -2.96 -3.02
CA ILE A 36 -0.58 -1.69 -2.82
C ILE A 36 -0.98 -0.65 -3.86
N SER A 37 -0.94 0.62 -3.49
CA SER A 37 -1.17 1.76 -4.39
C SER A 37 -0.19 2.89 -4.09
N PHE A 38 0.06 3.76 -5.07
CA PHE A 38 0.85 4.97 -4.90
C PHE A 38 -0.03 6.20 -4.95
N PHE A 39 0.03 7.03 -3.91
CA PHE A 39 -0.81 8.21 -3.78
C PHE A 39 -0.08 9.31 -3.02
N GLN A 40 -0.10 10.54 -3.56
CA GLN A 40 0.50 11.72 -2.91
C GLN A 40 1.98 11.55 -2.48
N HIS A 41 2.78 10.83 -3.28
CA HIS A 41 4.18 10.50 -2.97
C HIS A 41 4.37 9.53 -1.79
N GLU A 42 3.32 8.81 -1.44
CA GLU A 42 3.28 7.86 -0.33
C GLU A 42 2.77 6.50 -0.81
N MET A 43 3.12 5.45 -0.06
CA MET A 43 2.70 4.09 -0.37
C MET A 43 1.45 3.77 0.43
N VAL A 44 0.49 3.14 -0.23
CA VAL A 44 -0.77 2.70 0.36
C VAL A 44 -0.80 1.19 0.38
N PHE A 45 -1.14 0.60 1.52
CA PHE A 45 -1.16 -0.84 1.73
C PHE A 45 -2.55 -1.29 2.15
N LYS A 46 -3.03 -2.40 1.58
CA LYS A 46 -4.22 -3.10 2.06
C LYS A 46 -3.81 -4.07 3.16
N LEU A 47 -4.02 -3.70 4.42
CA LEU A 47 -3.59 -4.45 5.60
C LEU A 47 -4.77 -4.82 6.50
N THR A 48 -4.56 -5.81 7.35
CA THR A 48 -5.47 -6.20 8.43
C THR A 48 -4.68 -6.56 9.69
N GLY A 49 -5.37 -6.90 10.78
CA GLY A 49 -4.75 -7.42 11.99
C GLY A 49 -3.76 -6.46 12.66
N ASP A 50 -2.63 -6.99 13.12
CA ASP A 50 -1.64 -6.23 13.86
C ASP A 50 -0.78 -5.34 12.97
N THR A 51 -0.42 -5.79 11.77
CA THR A 51 0.30 -4.97 10.77
C THR A 51 -0.50 -3.72 10.37
N HIS A 52 -1.83 -3.83 10.29
CA HIS A 52 -2.69 -2.66 10.07
C HIS A 52 -2.58 -1.63 11.20
N LYS A 53 -2.64 -2.09 12.45
CA LYS A 53 -2.49 -1.21 13.63
C LYS A 53 -1.11 -0.60 13.69
N GLU A 54 -0.07 -1.37 13.40
CA GLU A 54 1.31 -0.91 13.35
C GLU A 54 1.48 0.20 12.31
N ALA A 55 1.09 -0.05 11.06
CA ALA A 55 1.19 0.94 9.99
C ALA A 55 0.39 2.21 10.31
N LEU A 56 -0.82 2.07 10.88
CA LEU A 56 -1.65 3.21 11.27
C LEU A 56 -1.10 3.98 12.48
N SER A 57 -0.25 3.35 13.30
CA SER A 57 0.38 4.00 14.47
C SER A 57 1.57 4.90 14.13
N LEU A 58 2.12 4.77 12.92
CA LEU A 58 3.25 5.59 12.46
C LEU A 58 2.83 7.05 12.25
N ASP A 59 3.67 8.01 12.65
CA ASP A 59 3.34 9.43 12.60
C ASP A 59 3.05 9.88 11.16
N GLY A 60 1.90 10.53 10.96
CA GLY A 60 1.46 10.98 9.64
C GLY A 60 0.83 9.90 8.76
N SER A 61 0.79 8.64 9.20
CA SER A 61 0.01 7.62 8.52
C SER A 61 -1.48 7.82 8.73
N GLN A 62 -2.26 7.45 7.72
CA GLN A 62 -3.71 7.67 7.73
C GLN A 62 -4.45 6.61 6.93
N LEU A 63 -5.75 6.48 7.16
CA LEU A 63 -6.57 5.68 6.26
C LEU A 63 -6.64 6.34 4.87
N PHE A 64 -6.50 5.52 3.83
CA PHE A 64 -6.53 5.96 2.45
C PHE A 64 -7.92 6.46 2.04
N ASP A 65 -8.00 7.72 1.62
CA ASP A 65 -9.19 8.30 1.00
C ASP A 65 -8.85 8.83 -0.41
N PRO A 66 -8.97 8.01 -1.46
CA PRO A 66 -8.70 8.45 -2.83
C PRO A 66 -9.66 9.54 -3.31
N SER A 67 -10.81 9.69 -2.64
CA SER A 67 -11.86 10.64 -3.03
C SER A 67 -11.66 12.04 -2.43
N GLY A 68 -10.91 12.14 -1.33
CA GLY A 68 -10.77 13.37 -0.53
C GLY A 68 -12.08 13.83 0.14
N LYS A 69 -13.12 12.98 0.17
CA LYS A 69 -14.46 13.33 0.68
C LYS A 69 -14.70 12.85 2.11
N LYS A 70 -13.64 12.57 2.88
CA LYS A 70 -13.68 12.01 4.24
C LYS A 70 -14.41 10.67 4.27
N ARG A 71 -14.17 9.82 3.27
CA ARG A 71 -14.71 8.45 3.17
C ARG A 71 -13.58 7.44 3.01
N PRO A 72 -12.68 7.33 4.01
CA PRO A 72 -11.53 6.47 3.89
C PRO A 72 -11.90 4.99 3.83
N MET A 73 -11.07 4.21 3.14
CA MET A 73 -11.17 2.77 3.08
C MET A 73 -10.51 2.15 4.31
N LYS A 74 -11.28 1.43 5.13
CA LYS A 74 -10.85 0.97 6.47
C LYS A 74 -9.60 0.09 6.49
N GLU A 75 -9.40 -0.72 5.46
CA GLU A 75 -8.27 -1.66 5.37
C GLU A 75 -7.04 -1.06 4.70
N TRP A 76 -7.13 0.18 4.21
CA TRP A 76 -6.07 0.77 3.40
C TRP A 76 -5.36 1.87 4.19
N ILE A 77 -4.06 1.68 4.44
CA ILE A 77 -3.22 2.62 5.17
C ILE A 77 -2.28 3.31 4.19
N GLN A 78 -2.29 4.63 4.17
CA GLN A 78 -1.31 5.47 3.47
C GLN A 78 -0.17 5.80 4.45
N VAL A 79 1.06 5.45 4.08
CA VAL A 79 2.26 5.59 4.93
C VAL A 79 3.29 6.45 4.22
N SER A 80 3.81 7.44 4.94
CA SER A 80 4.78 8.38 4.40
C SER A 80 6.11 7.74 4.01
N PHE A 81 6.81 8.39 3.06
CA PHE A 81 8.14 7.97 2.62
C PHE A 81 9.21 8.06 3.71
N HIS A 82 8.95 8.81 4.79
CA HIS A 82 9.80 8.78 5.99
C HIS A 82 10.00 7.34 6.50
N TYR A 83 8.98 6.49 6.38
CA TYR A 83 9.02 5.09 6.80
C TYR A 83 9.27 4.12 5.65
N GLN A 84 10.00 4.53 4.60
CA GLN A 84 10.30 3.69 3.43
C GLN A 84 10.94 2.34 3.79
N GLU A 85 11.68 2.27 4.90
CA GLU A 85 12.28 1.02 5.40
C GLU A 85 11.24 -0.03 5.83
N HIS A 86 10.03 0.40 6.20
CA HIS A 86 8.90 -0.48 6.51
C HIS A 86 8.08 -0.87 5.28
N TRP A 87 8.23 -0.16 4.15
CA TRP A 87 7.38 -0.37 2.97
C TRP A 87 7.50 -1.77 2.40
N GLN A 88 8.70 -2.36 2.38
CA GLN A 88 8.88 -3.74 1.91
C GLN A 88 8.08 -4.73 2.77
N HIS A 89 8.16 -4.59 4.10
CA HIS A 89 7.46 -5.45 5.04
C HIS A 89 5.93 -5.32 4.86
N PHE A 90 5.41 -4.09 4.86
CA PHE A 90 3.97 -3.86 4.68
C PHE A 90 3.46 -4.30 3.31
N ALA A 91 4.27 -4.19 2.24
CA ALA A 91 3.87 -4.67 0.92
C ALA A 91 3.77 -6.19 0.88
N GLN A 92 4.68 -6.90 1.56
CA GLN A 92 4.62 -8.36 1.69
C GLN A 92 3.38 -8.81 2.49
N GLU A 93 3.10 -8.16 3.63
CA GLU A 93 1.90 -8.47 4.43
C GLU A 93 0.61 -8.19 3.66
N ALA A 94 0.56 -7.10 2.89
CA ALA A 94 -0.57 -6.79 2.02
C ALA A 94 -0.75 -7.84 0.91
N LEU A 95 0.35 -8.33 0.33
CA LEU A 95 0.33 -9.41 -0.66
C LEU A 95 -0.22 -10.71 -0.06
N ASN A 96 0.29 -11.11 1.10
CA ASN A 96 -0.14 -12.32 1.82
C ASN A 96 -1.65 -12.24 2.10
N TYR A 97 -2.09 -11.10 2.65
CA TYR A 97 -3.50 -10.86 2.99
C TYR A 97 -4.45 -11.07 1.79
N VAL A 98 -4.13 -10.50 0.62
CA VAL A 98 -5.05 -10.63 -0.53
C VAL A 98 -4.94 -11.99 -1.23
N SER A 99 -3.79 -12.66 -1.10
CA SER A 99 -3.54 -13.99 -1.66
C SER A 99 -4.23 -15.11 -0.87
N GLY A 100 -4.60 -14.83 0.38
CA GLY A 100 -5.24 -15.81 1.27
C GLY A 100 -4.22 -16.72 1.97
N GLU A 101 -3.00 -16.23 2.14
CA GLU A 101 -1.98 -16.84 3.00
C GLU A 101 -2.15 -16.42 4.46
#